data_AF-A0A933LDV7-F1
#
_entry.id   AF-A0A933LDV7-F1
#
_cell.length_a   1.000
_cell.length_b   1.000
_cell.length_c   1.000
_cell.angle_alpha   90.00
_cell.angle_beta   90.00
_cell.angle_gamma   90.00
#
_symmetry.space_group_name_H-M   'P 1'
#
loop_
_entity.id
_entity.type
_entity.pdbx_description
1 polymer ?
#
loop_
_entity_poly.entity_id
_entity_poly.type
_entity_poly.pdbx_seq_one_letter_code
_entity_poly.pdbx_strand_id
1 'polypeptide(L)'
;MDLGAVRPLVFGTVLADVEVCRAELEALRVVRGWADAREMEVLGRLDELAAEQPSVFPEDEVAKASKSSLGKASRVRSRKKACDDVPELADALSSGDTTGDRVDAFAKATAGLTPEELAKVAEQGAVIAAAAANASERQYRETLERIVGRAKHDDGLGQLARQRAATRLRWWHGADGMWNLAGRFDAVRGTELEGRIRNMIETLFHGTISGVP
;
A
#
# COMPACT_ATOMS: atom_id res chain seq x y z
N MET A 1 -19.85 12.41 -17.48
CA MET A 1 -19.43 13.18 -16.29
C MET A 1 -19.58 14.64 -16.65
N ASP A 2 -20.27 15.44 -15.83
CA ASP A 2 -20.32 16.90 -16.03
C ASP A 2 -18.99 17.51 -15.55
N LEU A 3 -18.08 17.76 -16.50
CA LEU A 3 -16.76 18.29 -16.21
C LEU A 3 -16.79 19.78 -15.81
N GLY A 4 -17.89 20.49 -16.11
CA GLY A 4 -18.07 21.89 -15.75
C GLY A 4 -18.14 22.08 -14.23
N ALA A 5 -18.76 21.14 -13.53
CA ALA A 5 -18.84 21.13 -12.06
C ALA A 5 -17.52 20.73 -11.37
N VAL A 6 -16.64 19.98 -12.04
CA VAL A 6 -15.39 19.49 -11.44
C VAL A 6 -14.30 20.55 -11.41
N ARG A 7 -14.21 21.42 -12.44
CA ARG A 7 -13.13 22.41 -12.54
C ARG A 7 -13.08 23.36 -11.34
N PRO A 8 -14.18 23.93 -10.83
CA PRO A 8 -14.15 24.78 -9.64
C PRO A 8 -13.70 24.03 -8.38
N LEU A 9 -13.99 22.73 -8.27
CA LEU A 9 -13.58 21.91 -7.12
C LEU A 9 -12.07 21.65 -7.11
N VAL A 10 -11.44 21.54 -8.28
CA VAL A 10 -10.00 21.26 -8.42
C VAL A 10 -9.14 22.53 -8.39
N PHE A 11 -9.68 23.67 -8.82
CA PHE A 11 -8.92 24.92 -8.95
C PHE A 11 -9.44 26.07 -8.07
N GLY A 12 -10.40 25.79 -7.19
CA GLY A 12 -11.05 26.81 -6.36
C GLY A 12 -10.27 27.19 -5.11
N THR A 13 -9.33 26.35 -4.65
CA THR A 13 -8.54 26.59 -3.44
C THR A 13 -7.44 27.61 -3.70
N VAL A 14 -7.32 28.63 -2.84
CA VAL A 14 -6.20 29.57 -2.84
C VAL A 14 -5.03 28.96 -2.06
N LEU A 15 -3.91 28.72 -2.73
CA LEU A 15 -2.71 28.09 -2.15
C LEU A 15 -1.87 29.08 -1.33
N ALA A 16 -2.38 29.50 -0.18
CA ALA A 16 -1.81 30.59 0.62
C ALA A 16 -0.53 30.21 1.40
N ASP A 17 -0.42 28.95 1.83
CA ASP A 17 0.70 28.46 2.63
C ASP A 17 0.96 26.95 2.42
N VAL A 18 1.96 26.42 3.12
CA VAL A 18 2.39 25.02 3.02
C VAL A 18 1.34 24.05 3.55
N GLU A 19 0.55 24.43 4.58
CA GLU A 19 -0.48 23.56 5.15
C GLU A 19 -1.64 23.40 4.17
N VAL A 20 -2.09 24.49 3.55
CA VAL A 20 -3.09 24.45 2.47
C VAL A 20 -2.58 23.66 1.28
N CYS A 21 -1.33 23.85 0.86
CA CYS A 21 -0.75 23.05 -0.22
C CYS A 21 -0.73 21.55 0.09
N ARG A 22 -0.45 21.17 1.35
CA ARG A 22 -0.45 19.77 1.79
C ARG A 22 -1.85 19.18 1.75
N ALA A 23 -2.83 19.88 2.32
CA ALA A 23 -4.23 19.45 2.29
C ALA A 23 -4.76 19.31 0.85
N GLU A 24 -4.39 20.22 -0.04
CA GLU A 24 -4.76 20.13 -1.46
C GLU A 24 -4.13 18.91 -2.13
N LEU A 25 -2.86 18.60 -1.84
CA LEU A 25 -2.20 17.39 -2.36
C LEU A 25 -2.85 16.10 -1.83
N GLU A 26 -3.30 16.09 -0.58
CA GLU A 26 -4.06 14.97 0.01
C GLU A 26 -5.41 14.79 -0.69
N ALA A 27 -6.14 15.87 -0.97
CA ALA A 27 -7.39 15.83 -1.72
C ALA A 27 -7.17 15.35 -3.17
N LEU A 28 -6.15 15.86 -3.86
CA LEU A 28 -5.80 15.43 -5.22
C LEU A 28 -5.42 13.95 -5.27
N ARG A 29 -4.75 13.44 -4.25
CA ARG A 29 -4.44 12.01 -4.12
C ARG A 29 -5.72 11.17 -4.07
N VAL A 30 -6.70 11.58 -3.26
CA VAL A 30 -8.01 10.92 -3.15
C VAL A 30 -8.75 10.92 -4.49
N VAL A 31 -8.81 12.09 -5.16
CA VAL A 31 -9.44 12.22 -6.48
C VAL A 31 -8.78 11.32 -7.53
N ARG A 32 -7.44 11.19 -7.49
CA ARG A 32 -6.72 10.25 -8.36
C ARG A 32 -7.06 8.80 -8.05
N GLY A 33 -7.18 8.43 -6.78
CA GLY A 33 -7.64 7.09 -6.35
C GLY A 33 -9.02 6.75 -6.92
N TRP A 34 -9.97 7.68 -6.85
CA TRP A 34 -11.30 7.51 -7.45
C TRP A 34 -11.25 7.36 -8.97
N ALA A 35 -10.41 8.15 -9.65
CA ALA A 35 -10.23 8.04 -11.09
C ALA A 35 -9.61 6.70 -11.49
N ASP A 36 -8.55 6.26 -10.79
CA ASP A 36 -7.93 4.95 -10.98
C ASP A 36 -8.95 3.82 -10.76
N ALA A 37 -9.74 3.88 -9.68
CA ALA A 37 -10.77 2.89 -9.39
C ALA A 37 -11.84 2.83 -10.49
N ARG A 38 -12.31 3.99 -10.95
CA ARG A 38 -13.30 4.07 -12.03
C ARG A 38 -12.74 3.58 -13.37
N GLU A 39 -11.46 3.81 -13.64
CA GLU A 39 -10.80 3.29 -14.85
C GLU A 39 -10.76 1.75 -14.84
N MET A 40 -10.49 1.12 -13.68
CA MET A 40 -10.58 -0.33 -13.53
C MET A 40 -12.00 -0.86 -13.78
N GLU A 41 -13.03 -0.17 -13.27
CA GLU A 41 -14.43 -0.55 -13.53
C GLU A 41 -14.79 -0.47 -15.02
N VAL A 42 -14.37 0.62 -15.69
CA VAL A 42 -14.57 0.78 -17.14
C VAL A 42 -13.87 -0.31 -17.91
N LEU A 43 -12.62 -0.64 -17.57
CA LEU A 43 -11.89 -1.74 -18.20
C LEU A 43 -12.60 -3.09 -17.96
N GLY A 44 -13.08 -3.36 -16.74
CA GLY A 44 -13.84 -4.58 -16.44
C GLY A 44 -15.11 -4.69 -17.29
N ARG A 45 -15.81 -3.57 -17.49
CA ARG A 45 -16.98 -3.55 -18.38
C ARG A 45 -16.61 -3.79 -19.84
N LEU A 46 -15.46 -3.27 -20.29
CA LEU A 46 -14.96 -3.55 -21.65
C LEU A 46 -14.59 -5.03 -21.83
N ASP A 47 -14.05 -5.69 -20.80
CA ASP A 47 -13.76 -7.13 -20.83
C ASP A 47 -15.05 -7.96 -21.01
N GLU A 48 -16.12 -7.63 -20.28
CA GLU A 48 -17.44 -8.27 -20.46
C GLU A 48 -17.98 -8.07 -21.88
N LEU A 49 -17.90 -6.85 -22.41
CA LEU A 49 -18.36 -6.53 -23.76
C LEU A 49 -17.55 -7.26 -24.83
N ALA A 50 -16.23 -7.42 -24.63
CA ALA A 50 -15.36 -8.14 -25.56
C ALA A 50 -15.73 -9.63 -25.68
N ALA A 51 -16.34 -10.23 -24.64
CA ALA A 51 -16.85 -11.60 -24.70
C ALA A 51 -18.01 -11.76 -25.69
N GLU A 52 -18.83 -10.71 -25.86
CA GLU A 52 -19.96 -10.68 -26.80
C GLU A 52 -19.58 -10.09 -28.16
N GLN A 53 -18.57 -9.21 -28.20
CA GLN A 53 -18.15 -8.46 -29.36
C GLN A 53 -16.65 -8.63 -29.61
N PRO A 54 -16.23 -9.62 -30.43
CA PRO A 54 -14.81 -9.92 -30.65
C PRO A 54 -13.96 -8.79 -31.26
N SER A 55 -14.59 -7.72 -31.78
CA SER A 55 -13.90 -6.54 -32.29
C SER A 55 -13.47 -5.55 -31.19
N VAL A 56 -13.95 -5.71 -29.96
CA VAL A 56 -13.58 -4.86 -28.82
C VAL A 56 -12.30 -5.39 -28.22
N PHE A 57 -11.25 -4.56 -28.22
CA PHE A 57 -9.97 -4.85 -27.58
C PHE A 57 -9.80 -3.91 -26.38
N PRO A 58 -10.12 -4.36 -25.14
CA PRO A 58 -10.30 -3.46 -24.00
C PRO A 58 -9.12 -2.53 -23.71
N GLU A 59 -7.88 -3.02 -23.77
CA GLU A 59 -6.70 -2.18 -23.52
C GLU A 59 -6.44 -1.16 -24.64
N ASP A 60 -6.77 -1.51 -25.88
CA ASP A 60 -6.65 -0.59 -27.03
C ASP A 60 -7.72 0.51 -26.95
N GLU A 61 -8.95 0.17 -26.55
CA GLU A 61 -10.02 1.14 -26.27
C GLU A 61 -9.62 2.11 -25.15
N VAL A 62 -9.09 1.59 -24.03
CA VAL A 62 -8.57 2.43 -22.94
C VAL A 62 -7.46 3.33 -23.44
N ALA A 63 -6.45 2.79 -24.14
CA ALA A 63 -5.32 3.58 -24.64
C ALA A 63 -5.78 4.71 -25.58
N LYS A 64 -6.67 4.42 -26.53
CA LYS A 64 -7.22 5.41 -27.48
C LYS A 64 -8.04 6.48 -26.77
N ALA A 65 -8.99 6.08 -25.93
CA ALA A 65 -9.91 7.01 -25.27
C ALA A 65 -9.19 7.92 -24.24
N SER A 66 -8.24 7.36 -23.49
CA SER A 66 -7.43 8.11 -22.52
C SER A 66 -6.25 8.89 -23.13
N LYS A 67 -6.03 8.76 -24.45
CA LYS A 67 -4.87 9.33 -25.17
C LYS A 67 -3.55 8.92 -24.52
N SER A 68 -3.43 7.63 -24.26
CA SER A 68 -2.34 7.02 -23.50
C SER A 68 -1.67 5.90 -24.31
N SER A 69 -0.67 5.25 -23.72
CA SER A 69 0.00 4.11 -24.34
C SER A 69 -0.67 2.79 -23.96
N LEU A 70 -0.54 1.76 -24.81
CA LEU A 70 -0.95 0.40 -24.47
C LEU A 70 -0.32 -0.07 -23.14
N GLY A 71 0.95 0.23 -22.89
CA GLY A 71 1.60 -0.12 -21.64
C GLY A 71 0.97 0.53 -20.40
N LYS A 72 0.38 1.73 -20.51
CA LYS A 72 -0.41 2.32 -19.43
C LYS A 72 -1.77 1.63 -19.28
N ALA A 73 -2.44 1.29 -20.39
CA ALA A 73 -3.68 0.52 -20.35
C ALA A 73 -3.47 -0.88 -19.71
N SER A 74 -2.37 -1.57 -20.01
CA SER A 74 -2.03 -2.84 -19.36
C SER A 74 -1.76 -2.70 -17.86
N ARG A 75 -1.32 -1.52 -17.38
CA ARG A 75 -1.24 -1.24 -15.93
C ARG A 75 -2.62 -1.15 -15.31
N VAL A 76 -3.60 -0.55 -15.97
CA VAL A 76 -5.01 -0.55 -15.49
C VAL A 76 -5.50 -1.98 -15.32
N ARG A 77 -5.23 -2.88 -16.29
CA ARG A 77 -5.53 -4.32 -16.16
C ARG A 77 -4.82 -4.96 -14.99
N SER A 78 -3.53 -4.68 -14.83
CA SER A 78 -2.72 -5.22 -13.73
C SER A 78 -3.24 -4.77 -12.36
N ARG A 79 -3.65 -3.50 -12.24
CA ARG A 79 -4.29 -2.97 -11.03
C ARG A 79 -5.63 -3.63 -10.78
N LYS A 80 -6.48 -3.73 -11.80
CA LYS A 80 -7.77 -4.43 -11.69
C LYS A 80 -7.55 -5.84 -11.16
N LYS A 81 -6.64 -6.61 -11.76
CA LYS A 81 -6.31 -7.96 -11.29
C LYS A 81 -5.82 -7.96 -9.85
N ALA A 82 -4.90 -7.07 -9.48
CA ALA A 82 -4.42 -6.94 -8.10
C ALA A 82 -5.55 -6.66 -7.09
N CYS A 83 -6.49 -5.78 -7.45
CA CYS A 83 -7.67 -5.44 -6.65
C CYS A 83 -8.69 -6.59 -6.61
N ASP A 84 -8.83 -7.38 -7.68
CA ASP A 84 -9.65 -8.59 -7.69
C ASP A 84 -9.03 -9.69 -6.79
N ASP A 85 -7.70 -9.82 -6.81
CA ASP A 85 -6.95 -10.78 -6.00
C ASP A 85 -6.93 -10.36 -4.50
N VAL A 86 -6.97 -9.06 -4.20
CA VAL A 86 -6.99 -8.48 -2.83
C VAL A 86 -8.04 -7.37 -2.73
N PRO A 87 -9.31 -7.71 -2.39
CA PRO A 87 -10.41 -6.74 -2.33
C PRO A 87 -10.17 -5.57 -1.37
N GLU A 88 -9.48 -5.77 -0.24
CA GLU A 88 -9.18 -4.69 0.71
C GLU A 88 -8.29 -3.61 0.09
N LEU A 89 -7.49 -3.96 -0.91
CA LEU A 89 -6.68 -3.00 -1.67
C LEU A 89 -7.55 -2.19 -2.65
N ALA A 90 -8.60 -2.81 -3.20
CA ALA A 90 -9.61 -2.13 -4.00
C ALA A 90 -10.40 -1.12 -3.16
N ASP A 91 -10.83 -1.54 -1.97
CA ASP A 91 -11.53 -0.67 -1.00
C ASP A 91 -10.66 0.54 -0.64
N ALA A 92 -9.41 0.31 -0.25
CA ALA A 92 -8.47 1.38 0.08
C ALA A 92 -8.17 2.34 -1.09
N LEU A 93 -8.19 1.86 -2.34
CA LEU A 93 -8.01 2.72 -3.50
C LEU A 93 -9.27 3.58 -3.74
N SER A 94 -10.45 2.97 -3.65
CA SER A 94 -11.73 3.64 -3.88
C SER A 94 -12.11 4.62 -2.75
N SER A 95 -11.65 4.41 -1.52
CA SER A 95 -11.77 5.39 -0.43
C SER A 95 -10.76 6.54 -0.53
N GLY A 96 -9.72 6.39 -1.38
CA GLY A 96 -8.62 7.33 -1.47
C GLY A 96 -7.59 7.20 -0.34
N ASP A 97 -7.60 6.09 0.40
CA ASP A 97 -6.62 5.80 1.45
C ASP A 97 -5.26 5.39 0.88
N THR A 98 -5.21 4.81 -0.31
CA THR A 98 -3.97 4.49 -1.04
C THR A 98 -3.92 5.12 -2.44
N THR A 99 -2.95 4.73 -3.28
CA THR A 99 -2.78 5.24 -4.65
C THR A 99 -2.59 4.10 -5.64
N GLY A 100 -2.87 4.36 -6.93
CA GLY A 100 -2.60 3.40 -8.01
C GLY A 100 -1.13 2.93 -8.06
N ASP A 101 -0.18 3.78 -7.66
CA ASP A 101 1.24 3.40 -7.58
C ASP A 101 1.49 2.30 -6.51
N ARG A 102 0.76 2.31 -5.39
CA ARG A 102 0.85 1.27 -4.36
C ARG A 102 0.24 -0.05 -4.85
N VAL A 103 -0.84 0.03 -5.63
CA VAL A 103 -1.43 -1.13 -6.30
C VAL A 103 -0.47 -1.70 -7.36
N ASP A 104 0.17 -0.84 -8.15
CA ASP A 104 1.19 -1.25 -9.13
C ASP A 104 2.37 -1.95 -8.46
N ALA A 105 2.82 -1.44 -7.31
CA ALA A 105 3.88 -2.06 -6.53
C ALA A 105 3.47 -3.45 -5.99
N PHE A 106 2.21 -3.63 -5.56
CA PHE A 106 1.67 -4.95 -5.22
C PHE A 106 1.64 -5.88 -6.43
N ALA A 107 1.05 -5.45 -7.55
CA ALA A 107 0.97 -6.24 -8.78
C ALA A 107 2.36 -6.69 -9.27
N LYS A 108 3.37 -5.82 -9.13
CA LYS A 108 4.76 -6.15 -9.44
C LYS A 108 5.36 -7.16 -8.46
N ALA A 109 5.07 -7.05 -7.17
CA ALA A 109 5.60 -7.94 -6.14
C ALA A 109 5.01 -9.36 -6.22
N THR A 110 3.76 -9.49 -6.67
CA THR A 110 3.07 -10.78 -6.84
C THR A 110 3.21 -11.36 -8.25
N ALA A 111 3.89 -10.64 -9.16
CA ALA A 111 4.15 -11.13 -10.50
C ALA A 111 4.92 -12.46 -10.47
N GLY A 112 4.35 -13.47 -11.14
CA GLY A 112 4.96 -14.80 -11.25
C GLY A 112 4.72 -15.72 -10.06
N LEU A 113 3.86 -15.34 -9.11
CA LEU A 113 3.35 -16.28 -8.11
C LEU A 113 2.42 -17.32 -8.76
N THR A 114 2.49 -18.53 -8.24
CA THR A 114 1.48 -19.57 -8.52
C THR A 114 0.14 -19.18 -7.89
N PRO A 115 -1.00 -19.75 -8.34
CA PRO A 115 -2.30 -19.48 -7.73
C PRO A 115 -2.34 -19.78 -6.23
N GLU A 116 -1.66 -20.83 -5.77
CA GLU A 116 -1.60 -21.20 -4.36
C GLU A 116 -0.79 -20.20 -3.52
N GLU A 117 0.37 -19.76 -4.01
CA GLU A 117 1.16 -18.73 -3.35
C GLU A 117 0.41 -17.39 -3.32
N LEU A 118 -0.27 -17.04 -4.41
CA LEU A 118 -1.06 -15.81 -4.50
C LEU A 118 -2.23 -15.84 -3.51
N ALA A 119 -2.91 -16.98 -3.35
CA ALA A 119 -3.96 -17.14 -2.34
C ALA A 119 -3.43 -16.88 -0.92
N LYS A 120 -2.25 -17.40 -0.57
CA LYS A 120 -1.60 -17.13 0.73
C LYS A 120 -1.24 -15.66 0.92
N VAL A 121 -0.85 -14.97 -0.16
CA VAL A 121 -0.63 -13.50 -0.11
C VAL A 121 -1.95 -12.77 0.11
N ALA A 122 -3.01 -13.17 -0.59
CA ALA A 122 -4.33 -12.56 -0.51
C ALA A 122 -4.96 -12.70 0.88
N GLU A 123 -4.70 -13.79 1.61
CA GLU A 123 -5.09 -13.93 3.03
C GLU A 123 -4.53 -12.83 3.94
N GLN A 124 -3.48 -12.12 3.52
CA GLN A 124 -2.91 -10.98 4.23
C GLN A 124 -3.46 -9.63 3.74
N GLY A 125 -4.58 -9.62 3.02
CA GLY A 125 -5.17 -8.45 2.36
C GLY A 125 -5.32 -7.22 3.26
N ALA A 126 -5.89 -7.38 4.45
CA ALA A 126 -6.01 -6.30 5.43
C ALA A 126 -4.65 -5.68 5.84
N VAL A 127 -3.59 -6.51 5.98
CA VAL A 127 -2.23 -6.03 6.30
C VAL A 127 -1.63 -5.27 5.12
N ILE A 128 -1.85 -5.77 3.90
CA ILE A 128 -1.38 -5.14 2.66
C ILE A 128 -2.05 -3.76 2.49
N ALA A 129 -3.37 -3.70 2.62
CA ALA A 129 -4.14 -2.47 2.49
C ALA A 129 -3.74 -1.43 3.55
N ALA A 130 -3.63 -1.85 4.82
CA ALA A 130 -3.20 -0.96 5.90
C ALA A 130 -1.79 -0.40 5.67
N ALA A 131 -0.86 -1.23 5.17
CA ALA A 131 0.49 -0.79 4.84
C ALA A 131 0.50 0.14 3.61
N ALA A 132 -0.34 -0.12 2.61
CA ALA A 132 -0.48 0.71 1.41
C ALA A 132 -1.03 2.11 1.74
N ALA A 133 -1.87 2.22 2.77
CA ALA A 133 -2.44 3.49 3.21
C ALA A 133 -1.49 4.30 4.11
N ASN A 134 -0.77 3.64 5.03
CA ASN A 134 -0.11 4.35 6.13
C ASN A 134 1.43 4.31 6.10
N ALA A 135 2.02 3.34 5.39
CA ALA A 135 3.47 3.14 5.45
C ALA A 135 4.21 4.01 4.43
N SER A 136 5.46 4.35 4.75
CA SER A 136 6.37 4.91 3.74
C SER A 136 6.54 3.95 2.56
N GLU A 137 6.98 4.48 1.43
CA GLU A 137 7.22 3.68 0.22
C GLU A 137 8.16 2.49 0.48
N ARG A 138 9.23 2.72 1.26
CA ARG A 138 10.17 1.68 1.65
C ARG A 138 9.53 0.59 2.52
N GLN A 139 8.84 0.98 3.58
CA GLN A 139 8.22 0.04 4.53
C GLN A 139 7.14 -0.82 3.86
N TYR A 140 6.40 -0.24 2.91
CA TYR A 140 5.42 -0.99 2.12
C TYR A 140 6.08 -2.07 1.27
N ARG A 141 7.16 -1.75 0.54
CA ARG A 141 7.91 -2.75 -0.24
C ARG A 141 8.47 -3.86 0.64
N GLU A 142 9.08 -3.50 1.77
CA GLU A 142 9.60 -4.49 2.74
C GLU A 142 8.47 -5.39 3.28
N THR A 143 7.27 -4.83 3.47
CA THR A 143 6.07 -5.60 3.86
C THR A 143 5.65 -6.58 2.77
N LEU A 144 5.58 -6.13 1.51
CA LEU A 144 5.25 -6.99 0.37
C LEU A 144 6.27 -8.11 0.19
N GLU A 145 7.56 -7.79 0.20
CA GLU A 145 8.64 -8.78 0.09
C GLU A 145 8.56 -9.84 1.19
N ARG A 146 8.26 -9.43 2.42
CA ARG A 146 8.06 -10.36 3.55
C ARG A 146 6.85 -11.26 3.34
N ILE A 147 5.71 -10.72 2.90
CA ILE A 147 4.48 -11.50 2.69
C ILE A 147 4.67 -12.48 1.52
N VAL A 148 5.15 -11.98 0.39
CA VAL A 148 5.45 -12.79 -0.81
C VAL A 148 6.49 -13.86 -0.50
N GLY A 149 7.55 -13.52 0.24
CA GLY A 149 8.57 -14.48 0.65
C GLY A 149 8.00 -15.60 1.52
N ARG A 150 7.09 -15.30 2.45
CA ARG A 150 6.40 -16.33 3.24
C ARG A 150 5.52 -17.24 2.38
N ALA A 151 4.76 -16.66 1.46
CA ALA A 151 3.89 -17.42 0.57
C ALA A 151 4.65 -18.44 -0.29
N LYS A 152 5.78 -18.02 -0.87
CA LYS A 152 6.70 -18.89 -1.64
C LYS A 152 7.36 -19.98 -0.80
N HIS A 153 7.61 -19.66 0.47
CA HIS A 153 8.30 -20.54 1.38
C HIS A 153 7.37 -21.41 2.21
N ASP A 154 6.05 -21.42 2.02
CA ASP A 154 5.14 -22.28 2.79
C ASP A 154 5.05 -23.74 2.29
N ASP A 155 6.16 -24.24 1.74
CA ASP A 155 6.74 -25.57 2.03
C ASP A 155 7.62 -25.55 3.32
N GLY A 156 7.47 -24.53 4.17
CA GLY A 156 8.50 -24.06 5.12
C GLY A 156 7.97 -23.58 6.47
N LEU A 157 6.98 -24.31 7.02
CA LEU A 157 6.57 -24.28 8.43
C LEU A 157 7.76 -24.30 9.41
N GLY A 158 8.89 -24.88 9.01
CA GLY A 158 10.13 -24.88 9.81
C GLY A 158 10.76 -23.50 10.01
N GLN A 159 10.60 -22.54 9.10
CA GLN A 159 11.33 -21.26 9.18
C GLN A 159 10.74 -20.31 10.23
N LEU A 160 9.42 -20.15 10.30
CA LEU A 160 8.79 -19.31 11.31
C LEU A 160 8.95 -19.93 12.71
N ALA A 161 8.84 -21.25 12.83
CA ALA A 161 9.14 -21.96 14.08
C ALA A 161 10.59 -21.71 14.54
N ARG A 162 11.57 -21.81 13.62
CA ARG A 162 12.98 -21.47 13.90
C ARG A 162 13.18 -20.01 14.28
N GLN A 163 12.51 -19.07 13.61
CA GLN A 163 12.61 -17.63 13.92
C GLN A 163 11.99 -17.29 15.28
N ARG A 164 10.84 -17.88 15.60
CA ARG A 164 10.22 -17.77 16.94
C ARG A 164 11.13 -18.35 18.01
N ALA A 165 11.71 -19.53 17.79
CA ALA A 165 12.67 -20.15 18.70
C ALA A 165 13.96 -19.33 18.87
N ALA A 166 14.39 -18.59 17.83
CA ALA A 166 15.57 -17.74 17.86
C ALA A 166 15.33 -16.33 18.47
N THR A 167 14.11 -16.04 18.92
CA THR A 167 13.78 -14.75 19.55
C THR A 167 14.47 -14.65 20.90
N ARG A 168 15.21 -13.56 21.11
CA ARG A 168 15.92 -13.29 22.37
C ARG A 168 15.96 -11.79 22.64
N LEU A 169 15.80 -11.42 23.90
CA LEU A 169 15.92 -10.05 24.37
C LEU A 169 16.83 -10.05 25.59
N ARG A 170 17.76 -9.10 25.63
CA ARG A 170 18.55 -8.82 26.82
C ARG A 170 18.59 -7.32 27.07
N TRP A 171 18.61 -6.95 28.34
CA TRP A 171 18.92 -5.61 28.79
C TRP A 171 19.99 -5.66 29.88
N TRP A 172 20.74 -4.58 30.02
CA TRP A 172 21.78 -4.44 31.03
C TRP A 172 22.06 -2.96 31.32
N HIS A 173 22.71 -2.66 32.45
CA HIS A 173 23.24 -1.33 32.73
C HIS A 173 24.74 -1.30 32.37
N GLY A 174 25.18 -0.22 31.71
CA GLY A 174 26.58 0.04 31.41
C GLY A 174 27.35 0.52 32.64
N ALA A 175 28.68 0.53 32.55
CA ALA A 175 29.54 1.05 33.62
C ALA A 175 29.38 2.56 33.83
N ASP A 176 28.86 3.26 32.84
CA ASP A 176 28.44 4.67 32.85
C ASP A 176 27.04 4.89 33.44
N GLY A 177 26.36 3.82 33.88
CA GLY A 177 25.00 3.86 34.39
C GLY A 177 23.92 3.89 33.31
N MET A 178 24.25 3.87 32.02
CA MET A 178 23.25 3.88 30.95
C MET A 178 22.55 2.53 30.82
N TRP A 179 21.22 2.54 30.71
CA TRP A 179 20.44 1.33 30.42
C TRP A 179 20.50 0.99 28.92
N ASN A 180 20.82 -0.26 28.61
CA ASN A 180 21.00 -0.76 27.26
C ASN A 180 20.03 -1.91 26.96
N LEU A 181 19.56 -1.98 25.71
CA LEU A 181 18.67 -3.03 25.20
C LEU A 181 19.22 -3.60 23.89
N ALA A 182 19.23 -4.93 23.75
CA ALA A 182 19.50 -5.60 22.48
C ALA A 182 18.61 -6.84 22.33
N GLY A 183 17.99 -6.98 21.16
CA GLY A 183 17.13 -8.10 20.87
C GLY A 183 17.17 -8.55 19.42
N ARG A 184 16.78 -9.81 19.21
CA ARG A 184 16.48 -10.39 17.90
C ARG A 184 15.08 -10.98 18.00
N PHE A 185 14.20 -10.63 17.07
CA PHE A 185 12.81 -11.04 17.09
C PHE A 185 12.40 -11.68 15.77
N ASP A 186 11.41 -12.57 15.83
CA ASP A 186 10.66 -12.91 14.63
C ASP A 186 9.95 -11.67 14.08
N ALA A 187 9.71 -11.65 12.77
CA ALA A 187 9.28 -10.43 12.09
C ALA A 187 7.93 -9.88 12.58
N VAL A 188 7.04 -10.71 13.16
CA VAL A 188 5.76 -10.22 13.69
C VAL A 188 5.99 -9.49 15.02
N ARG A 189 6.67 -10.14 15.96
CA ARG A 189 6.96 -9.54 17.27
C ARG A 189 7.92 -8.35 17.20
N GLY A 190 8.84 -8.37 16.23
CA GLY A 190 9.77 -7.26 15.99
C GLY A 190 9.05 -5.98 15.60
N THR A 191 8.12 -6.06 14.64
CA THR A 191 7.32 -4.90 14.21
C THR A 191 6.42 -4.38 15.34
N GLU A 192 5.82 -5.27 16.13
CA GLU A 192 4.99 -4.88 17.27
C GLU A 192 5.80 -4.14 18.36
N LEU A 193 6.97 -4.68 18.72
CA LEU A 193 7.85 -4.04 19.71
C LEU A 193 8.38 -2.70 19.20
N GLU A 194 8.77 -2.61 17.93
CA GLU A 194 9.24 -1.37 17.32
C GLU A 194 8.16 -0.28 17.38
N GLY A 195 6.92 -0.60 17.01
CA GLY A 195 5.80 0.35 17.08
C GLY A 195 5.57 0.88 18.50
N ARG A 196 5.62 -0.01 19.51
CA ARG A 196 5.47 0.39 20.92
C ARG A 196 6.61 1.29 21.40
N ILE A 197 7.86 0.96 21.06
CA ILE A 197 9.03 1.78 21.43
C ILE A 197 8.96 3.15 20.74
N ARG A 198 8.62 3.19 19.46
CA ARG A 198 8.50 4.45 18.71
C ARG A 198 7.42 5.36 19.31
N ASN A 199 6.23 4.82 19.57
CA ASN A 199 5.15 5.58 20.21
C ASN A 199 5.55 6.13 21.59
N MET A 200 6.30 5.33 22.36
CA MET A 200 6.83 5.76 23.66
C MET A 200 7.92 6.84 23.53
N ILE A 201 8.80 6.74 22.54
CA ILE A 201 9.82 7.76 22.24
C ILE A 201 9.15 9.08 21.86
N GLU A 202 8.16 9.05 20.97
CA GLU A 202 7.38 10.23 20.61
C GLU A 202 6.75 10.86 21.86
N THR A 203 6.12 10.05 22.72
CA THR A 203 5.50 10.52 23.97
C THR A 203 6.51 11.15 24.95
N LEU A 204 7.65 10.50 25.17
CA LEU A 204 8.66 10.92 26.15
C LEU A 204 9.47 12.13 25.67
N PHE A 205 9.80 12.20 24.39
CA PHE A 205 10.73 13.20 23.86
C PHE A 205 10.04 14.36 23.13
N HIS A 206 8.74 14.25 22.79
CA HIS A 206 7.99 15.32 22.14
C HIS A 206 6.94 15.97 23.08
N GLY A 207 6.83 15.48 24.32
CA GLY A 207 6.11 16.14 25.42
C GLY A 207 6.93 17.18 26.21
N THR A 208 8.19 17.42 25.83
CA THR A 208 9.08 18.35 26.54
C THR A 208 9.66 19.42 25.62
N ILE A 209 8.80 20.18 24.94
CA ILE A 209 9.13 21.53 24.48
C ILE A 209 7.99 22.46 24.92
N SER A 210 7.92 22.74 26.22
CA SER A 210 7.28 23.94 26.79
C SER A 210 7.56 24.00 28.29
N GLY A 211 8.40 24.95 28.71
CA GLY A 211 8.64 25.24 30.13
C GLY A 211 10.06 25.69 30.43
N VAL A 212 10.36 26.94 30.06
CA VAL A 212 11.62 27.70 30.29
C VAL A 212 11.68 28.18 31.76
N PRO A 213 12.86 28.50 32.34
CA PRO A 213 13.49 29.81 32.11
C PRO A 213 14.91 29.74 31.53
#